data_AF-A0A519SVJ6-F1
#
_entry.id   AF-A0A519SVJ6-F1
#
_cell.length_a   1.000
_cell.length_b   1.000
_cell.length_c   1.000
_cell.angle_alpha   90.00
_cell.angle_beta   90.00
_cell.angle_gamma   90.00
#
_symmetry.space_group_name_H-M   'P 1'
#
loop_
_entity.id
_entity.type
_entity.pdbx_description
1 polymer ?
#
loop_
_entity_poly.entity_id
_entity_poly.type
_entity_poly.pdbx_seq_one_letter_code
_entity_poly.pdbx_strand_id
1 'polypeptide(L)'
;MALSSRCLLTVGLTLLAATAARAQDVYYSQAFANRQADNPAWAGIVDDYSATLSYRNQFPQLAGTFQTVQLAADWRIPKPGLHHALGIVINQDRTGAVGYT
;
A
#
# COMPACT_ATOMS: atom_id res chain seq x y z
N MET A 1 -18.11 -35.13 24.41
CA MET A 1 -16.75 -35.09 23.84
C MET A 1 -16.01 -33.97 24.56
N ALA A 2 -15.21 -34.28 25.59
CA ALA A 2 -14.51 -33.26 26.36
C ALA A 2 -13.28 -32.78 25.57
N LEU A 3 -13.19 -31.48 25.26
CA LEU A 3 -12.00 -30.90 24.66
C LEU A 3 -10.83 -31.06 25.63
N SER A 4 -9.70 -31.59 25.15
CA SER A 4 -8.51 -31.75 25.99
C SER A 4 -7.95 -30.38 26.41
N SER A 5 -7.36 -30.32 27.60
CA SER A 5 -6.72 -29.10 28.12
C SER A 5 -5.65 -28.54 27.18
N ARG A 6 -5.00 -29.42 26.39
CA ARG A 6 -4.04 -29.04 25.34
C ARG A 6 -4.70 -28.30 24.18
N CYS A 7 -5.89 -28.74 23.75
CA CYS A 7 -6.67 -28.05 22.71
C CYS A 7 -7.14 -26.66 23.16
N LEU A 8 -7.57 -26.53 24.41
CA LEU A 8 -8.00 -25.24 24.96
C LEU A 8 -6.83 -24.25 25.05
N LEU A 9 -5.63 -24.74 25.41
CA LEU A 9 -4.42 -23.92 25.46
C LEU A 9 -4.01 -23.42 24.07
N THR A 10 -3.99 -24.28 23.06
CA THR A 10 -3.65 -23.87 21.68
C THR A 10 -4.67 -22.91 21.08
N VAL A 11 -5.96 -23.12 21.32
CA VAL A 11 -7.02 -22.19 20.88
C VAL A 11 -6.89 -20.84 21.59
N GLY A 12 -6.64 -20.84 22.90
CA GLY A 12 -6.41 -19.59 23.66
C GLY A 12 -5.21 -18.80 23.16
N LEU A 13 -4.09 -19.47 22.88
CA LEU A 13 -2.86 -18.83 22.41
C LEU A 13 -3.02 -18.21 21.00
N THR A 14 -3.75 -18.91 20.10
CA THR A 14 -4.00 -18.43 18.73
C THR A 14 -4.94 -17.23 18.70
N LEU A 15 -5.96 -17.20 19.57
CA LEU A 15 -6.86 -16.06 19.71
C LEU A 15 -6.16 -14.81 20.27
N LEU A 16 -5.22 -14.97 21.20
CA LEU A 16 -4.43 -13.86 21.74
C LEU A 16 -3.48 -13.25 20.69
N ALA A 17 -2.89 -14.08 19.83
CA ALA A 17 -2.00 -13.63 18.76
C ALA A 17 -2.73 -12.91 17.61
N ALA A 18 -4.03 -13.15 17.43
CA ALA A 18 -4.83 -12.56 16.34
C ALA A 18 -5.01 -11.03 16.47
N THR A 19 -4.89 -10.48 17.69
CA THR A 19 -5.07 -9.04 17.94
C THR A 19 -3.92 -8.16 17.40
N ALA A 20 -2.81 -8.77 17.00
CA ALA A 20 -1.61 -8.08 16.52
C ALA A 20 -1.41 -8.14 14.99
N ALA A 21 -2.42 -8.55 14.22
CA ALA A 21 -2.30 -8.60 12.77
C ALA A 21 -2.16 -7.19 12.18
N ARG A 22 -0.93 -6.84 11.74
CA ARG A 22 -0.65 -5.68 10.89
C ARG A 22 -0.60 -6.15 9.45
N ALA A 23 -1.35 -5.49 8.57
CA ALA A 23 -1.19 -5.69 7.14
C ALA A 23 0.18 -5.19 6.69
N GLN A 24 0.74 -5.79 5.63
CA GLN A 24 1.94 -5.27 5.00
C GLN A 24 1.59 -4.03 4.18
N ASP A 25 2.43 -3.00 4.24
CA ASP A 25 2.31 -1.85 3.36
C ASP A 25 2.60 -2.24 1.90
N VAL A 26 2.01 -1.50 0.97
CA VAL A 26 2.21 -1.72 -0.46
C VAL A 26 3.60 -1.22 -0.88
N TYR A 27 4.44 -2.13 -1.37
CA TYR A 27 5.75 -1.79 -1.94
C TYR A 27 5.79 -2.04 -3.45
N TYR A 28 6.25 -1.04 -4.20
CA TYR A 28 6.49 -1.12 -5.64
C TYR A 28 7.94 -1.50 -5.92
N SER A 29 8.20 -2.19 -7.03
CA SER A 29 9.56 -2.53 -7.48
C SER A 29 10.41 -1.29 -7.83
N GLN A 30 9.75 -0.16 -8.12
CA GLN A 30 10.38 1.09 -8.52
C GLN A 30 10.09 2.20 -7.51
N ALA A 31 10.53 2.03 -6.25
CA ALA A 31 10.30 3.03 -5.20
C ALA A 31 10.77 4.45 -5.60
N PHE A 32 11.89 4.57 -6.32
CA PHE A 32 12.42 5.86 -6.76
C PHE A 32 11.62 6.54 -7.89
N ALA A 33 10.73 5.82 -8.57
CA ALA A 33 9.85 6.38 -9.59
C ALA A 33 8.66 7.12 -8.95
N ASN A 34 8.27 6.76 -7.72
CA ASN A 34 7.23 7.45 -6.96
C ASN A 34 7.66 7.74 -5.51
N ARG A 35 8.55 8.71 -5.34
CA ARG A 35 9.05 9.12 -4.01
C ARG A 35 7.98 9.77 -3.14
N GLN A 36 6.96 10.36 -3.76
CA GLN A 36 5.84 11.00 -3.08
C GLN A 36 4.98 9.98 -2.32
N ALA A 37 4.92 8.72 -2.78
CA ALA A 37 4.25 7.63 -2.08
C ALA A 37 4.98 7.18 -0.80
N ASP A 38 6.31 7.33 -0.75
CA ASP A 38 7.12 6.99 0.43
C ASP A 38 7.07 8.09 1.49
N ASN A 39 7.15 9.35 1.06
CA ASN A 39 7.09 10.50 1.96
C ASN A 39 6.42 11.70 1.26
N PRO A 40 5.33 12.26 1.82
CA PRO A 40 4.63 13.40 1.23
C PRO A 40 5.50 14.66 1.10
N ALA A 41 6.60 14.77 1.85
CA ALA A 41 7.55 15.88 1.75
C ALA A 41 8.25 15.97 0.38
N TRP A 42 8.20 14.92 -0.45
CA TRP A 42 8.80 14.93 -1.79
C TRP A 42 8.03 15.76 -2.83
N ALA A 43 6.80 16.20 -2.52
CA ALA A 43 6.00 17.02 -3.44
C ALA A 43 6.74 18.32 -3.82
N GLY A 44 6.87 18.59 -5.12
CA GLY A 44 7.53 19.78 -5.66
C GLY A 44 9.02 19.91 -5.37
N ILE A 45 9.73 18.83 -5.00
CA ILE A 45 11.18 18.86 -4.77
C ILE A 45 11.97 18.75 -6.09
N VAL A 46 11.54 17.85 -6.99
CA VAL A 46 12.31 17.50 -8.19
C VAL A 46 11.97 18.45 -9.34
N ASP A 47 10.69 18.57 -9.66
CA ASP A 47 10.17 19.34 -10.79
C ASP A 47 9.02 20.25 -10.35
N ASP A 48 8.64 21.21 -11.20
CA ASP A 48 7.53 22.13 -10.94
C ASP A 48 6.18 21.43 -10.95
N TYR A 49 6.05 20.40 -11.77
CA TYR A 49 4.89 19.54 -11.86
C TYR A 49 5.38 18.12 -12.11
N SER A 50 4.76 17.16 -11.46
CA SER A 50 5.09 15.75 -11.64
C SER A 50 3.83 14.89 -11.56
N ALA A 51 3.80 13.79 -12.30
CA ALA A 51 2.76 12.79 -12.20
C ALA A 51 3.35 11.40 -12.48
N THR A 52 3.09 10.45 -11.58
CA THR A 52 3.52 9.07 -11.69
C THR A 52 2.33 8.13 -11.55
N LEU A 53 2.20 7.20 -12.50
CA LEU A 53 1.27 6.08 -12.43
C LEU A 53 2.06 4.79 -12.17
N SER A 54 1.68 4.05 -11.13
CA SER A 54 2.31 2.79 -10.75
C SER A 54 1.29 1.67 -10.71
N TYR A 55 1.67 0.51 -11.24
CA TYR A 55 0.87 -0.72 -11.20
C TYR A 55 1.68 -1.84 -10.56
N ARG A 56 1.03 -2.62 -9.70
CA ARG A 56 1.62 -3.74 -8.98
C ARG A 56 0.69 -4.95 -9.01
N ASN A 57 1.27 -6.11 -9.31
CA ASN A 57 0.63 -7.42 -9.16
C ASN A 57 1.48 -8.27 -8.20
N GLN A 58 0.99 -8.55 -6.99
CA GLN A 58 1.79 -9.12 -5.90
C GLN A 58 2.18 -10.59 -6.14
N PHE A 59 1.31 -11.37 -6.78
CA PHE A 59 1.56 -12.78 -7.11
C PHE A 59 0.88 -13.12 -8.44
N PRO A 60 1.51 -12.82 -9.58
CA PRO A 60 0.88 -12.97 -10.89
C PRO A 60 0.46 -14.40 -11.23
N GLN A 61 1.10 -15.39 -10.59
CA GLN A 61 0.88 -16.82 -10.83
C GLN A 61 -0.23 -17.41 -9.94
N LEU A 62 -0.71 -16.70 -8.93
CA LEU A 62 -1.74 -17.16 -8.01
C LEU A 62 -3.06 -16.43 -8.30
N ALA A 63 -4.14 -17.19 -8.47
CA ALA A 63 -5.47 -16.62 -8.67
C ALA A 63 -5.97 -15.92 -7.40
N GLY A 64 -6.73 -14.83 -7.56
CA GLY A 64 -7.31 -14.09 -6.43
C GLY A 64 -6.35 -13.12 -5.72
N THR A 65 -5.23 -12.75 -6.35
CA THR A 65 -4.20 -11.92 -5.71
C THR A 65 -4.50 -10.44 -5.84
N PHE A 66 -3.88 -9.64 -4.98
CA PHE A 66 -4.08 -8.20 -4.98
C PHE A 66 -3.35 -7.53 -6.15
N GLN A 67 -4.10 -6.69 -6.85
CA GLN A 67 -3.60 -5.76 -7.84
C GLN A 67 -3.76 -4.34 -7.29
N THR A 68 -2.67 -3.59 -7.28
CA THR A 68 -2.65 -2.21 -6.81
C THR A 68 -2.36 -1.27 -7.97
N VAL A 69 -3.15 -0.20 -8.08
CA VAL A 69 -2.86 0.95 -8.93
C VAL A 69 -2.68 2.17 -8.04
N GLN A 70 -1.67 2.97 -8.33
CA GLN A 70 -1.42 4.23 -7.63
C GLN A 70 -1.15 5.35 -8.61
N LEU A 71 -1.80 6.48 -8.37
CA LEU A 71 -1.53 7.75 -9.03
C LEU A 71 -0.95 8.71 -7.99
N ALA A 72 0.22 9.25 -8.26
CA ALA A 72 0.79 10.37 -7.52
C ALA A 72 0.96 11.55 -8.46
N ALA A 73 0.63 12.74 -7.98
CA ALA A 73 0.86 13.97 -8.70
C ALA A 73 1.18 15.10 -7.73
N ASP A 74 2.04 16.02 -8.16
CA ASP A 74 2.39 17.20 -7.39
C ASP A 74 2.60 18.42 -8.28
N TRP A 75 2.41 19.58 -7.66
CA TRP A 75 2.58 20.88 -8.27
C TRP A 75 3.19 21.86 -7.27
N ARG A 76 4.34 22.43 -7.64
CA ARG A 76 5.01 23.50 -6.91
C ARG A 76 4.38 24.84 -7.27
N ILE A 77 4.00 25.63 -6.27
CA ILE A 77 3.33 26.91 -6.50
C ILE A 77 4.35 27.89 -7.11
N PRO A 78 4.16 28.38 -8.35
CA PRO A 78 5.15 29.19 -9.05
C PRO A 78 5.05 30.67 -8.64
N LYS A 79 5.30 30.95 -7.35
CA LYS A 79 5.28 32.31 -6.80
C LYS A 79 6.63 32.67 -6.17
N PRO A 80 7.26 33.80 -6.55
CA PRO A 80 8.53 34.23 -5.95
C PRO A 80 8.43 34.34 -4.42
N GLY A 81 9.41 33.77 -3.72
CA GLY A 81 9.46 33.75 -2.25
C GLY A 81 8.54 32.72 -1.57
N LEU A 82 7.80 31.92 -2.35
CA LEU A 82 6.91 30.88 -1.83
C LEU A 82 7.50 29.49 -2.12
N HIS A 83 7.81 28.74 -1.06
CA HIS A 83 8.40 27.40 -1.14
C HIS A 83 7.38 26.31 -0.76
N HIS A 84 6.17 26.42 -1.29
CA HIS A 84 5.08 25.47 -1.01
C HIS A 84 4.77 24.64 -2.25
N ALA A 85 4.41 23.38 -2.02
CA ALA A 85 3.94 22.47 -3.04
C ALA A 85 2.67 21.78 -2.56
N LEU A 86 1.82 21.40 -3.50
CA LEU A 86 0.61 20.61 -3.28
C LEU A 86 0.80 19.27 -3.95
N GLY A 87 0.40 18.21 -3.25
CA GLY A 87 0.57 16.85 -3.73
C GLY A 87 -0.65 16.00 -3.40
N ILE A 88 -0.98 15.09 -4.30
CA ILE A 88 -2.02 14.08 -4.10
C ILE A 88 -1.46 12.69 -4.42
N VAL A 89 -1.81 11.72 -3.59
CA VAL A 89 -1.55 10.30 -3.84
C VAL A 89 -2.87 9.55 -3.68
N ILE A 90 -3.27 8.83 -4.72
CA ILE A 90 -4.46 7.99 -4.75
C ILE A 90 -4.00 6.55 -4.91
N ASN A 91 -4.43 5.70 -4.00
CA ASN A 91 -4.19 4.26 -4.03
C ASN A 91 -5.50 3.52 -4.23
N GLN A 92 -5.49 2.57 -5.16
CA GLN A 92 -6.59 1.65 -5.37
C GLN A 92 -6.06 0.22 -5.34
N ASP A 93 -6.43 -0.49 -4.27
CA ASP A 93 -6.20 -1.93 -4.13
C ASP A 93 -7.45 -2.71 -4.54
N ARG A 94 -7.26 -3.68 -5.43
CA ARG A 94 -8.32 -4.62 -5.84
C ARG A 94 -7.85 -6.05 -5.59
N THR A 95 -8.61 -6.77 -4.77
CA THR A 95 -8.48 -8.23 -4.67
C THR A 95 -8.95 -8.86 -5.98
N GLY A 96 -8.16 -9.76 -6.56
CA GLY A 96 -8.60 -10.59 -7.67
C GLY A 96 -9.81 -11.43 -7.27
N ALA A 97 -10.73 -11.68 -8.22
CA ALA A 97 -11.80 -12.64 -7.96
C ALA A 97 -11.19 -14.04 -7.84
N VAL A 98 -11.51 -14.77 -6.77
CA VAL A 98 -11.29 -16.22 -6.72
C VAL A 98 -12.37 -16.85 -7.59
N GLY A 99 -12.12 -16.87 -8.90
CA GLY A 99 -12.97 -17.58 -9.86
C GLY A 99 -12.70 -19.07 -9.74
N TYR A 100 -13.52 -19.80 -8.98
CA TYR A 100 -13.72 -21.22 -9.22
C TYR A 100 -14.70 -21.33 -10.39
N THR A 101 -14.18 -21.38 -11.62
CA THR A 101 -14.91 -21.81 -12.81
C THR A 101 -14.15 -22.93 -13.47
#